data_AF-A9D851-F1
#
_entry.id   AF-A9D851-F1
#
_cell.length_a   1.000
_cell.length_b   1.000
_cell.length_c   1.000
_cell.angle_alpha   90.00
_cell.angle_beta   90.00
_cell.angle_gamma   90.00
#
_symmetry.space_group_name_H-M   'P 1'
#
loop_
_entity.id
_entity.type
_entity.pdbx_description
1 polymer ?
#
loop_
_entity_poly.entity_id
_entity_poly.type
_entity_poly.pdbx_seq_one_letter_code
_entity_poly.pdbx_strand_id
1 'polypeptide(L)'
;MSQCSRYSVISFYPSRWPAAHLIIFWLSQTSNVTPPIALAAFAAAGVANANPMKSSVEAFKLAGGLFIIPIMMAYTDLVSPEASALEFGFAIAQTAAIIVALAISIEGYLLRALSKMERVIALMMAPLILFNPFGAGFVGILVIIGLIIVQWKTRDLLGVR
;
A
#
# COMPACT_ATOMS: atom_id res chain seq x y z
N MET A 1 -12.16 12.23 -41.66
CA MET A 1 -13.01 12.12 -40.45
C MET A 1 -12.41 11.07 -39.54
N SER A 2 -11.49 11.42 -38.64
CA SER A 2 -11.72 12.19 -37.40
C SER A 2 -12.24 11.33 -36.24
N GLN A 3 -11.46 10.38 -35.73
CA GLN A 3 -11.43 9.98 -34.29
C GLN A 3 -10.62 8.68 -33.98
N CYS A 4 -9.45 8.42 -34.57
CA CYS A 4 -8.62 7.28 -34.13
C CYS A 4 -7.12 7.62 -33.93
N SER A 5 -6.83 8.87 -33.51
CA SER A 5 -5.47 9.33 -33.20
C SER A 5 -5.34 9.85 -31.76
N ARG A 6 -6.37 9.66 -30.93
CA ARG A 6 -6.47 10.30 -29.60
C ARG A 6 -6.18 9.38 -28.41
N TYR A 7 -5.57 8.22 -28.66
CA TYR A 7 -5.02 7.34 -27.63
C TYR A 7 -3.48 7.39 -27.59
N SER A 8 -2.89 8.57 -27.83
CA SER A 8 -1.42 8.75 -27.87
C SER A 8 -0.80 9.02 -26.50
N VAL A 9 -1.49 8.71 -25.40
CA VAL A 9 -0.92 8.90 -24.04
C VAL A 9 -0.13 7.68 -23.57
N ILE A 10 -0.34 6.51 -24.19
CA ILE A 10 0.35 5.25 -23.82
C ILE A 10 1.58 5.00 -24.71
N SER A 11 1.70 5.69 -25.85
CA SER A 11 2.81 5.51 -26.81
C SER A 11 4.14 6.16 -26.39
N PHE A 12 4.24 6.74 -25.18
CA PHE A 12 5.45 7.47 -24.77
C PHE A 12 6.49 6.58 -24.06
N TYR A 13 6.12 5.37 -23.61
CA TYR A 13 7.03 4.43 -22.94
C TYR A 13 6.77 2.97 -23.37
N PRO A 14 7.38 2.48 -24.46
CA PRO A 14 7.18 1.11 -24.93
C PRO A 14 7.67 0.02 -23.97
N SER A 15 8.36 0.36 -22.88
CA SER A 15 8.77 -0.61 -21.85
C SER A 15 7.74 -0.84 -20.74
N ARG A 16 6.66 -0.05 -20.66
CA ARG A 16 5.71 -0.10 -19.53
C ARG A 16 4.41 -0.87 -19.80
N TRP A 17 4.23 -1.49 -20.98
CA TRP A 17 3.07 -2.34 -21.25
C TRP A 17 2.90 -3.50 -20.26
N PRO A 18 3.96 -4.19 -19.78
CA PRO A 18 3.82 -5.24 -18.77
C PRO A 18 3.20 -4.71 -17.47
N ALA A 19 3.53 -3.47 -17.08
CA ALA A 19 2.97 -2.84 -15.89
C ALA A 19 1.45 -2.63 -16.03
N ALA A 20 0.95 -2.21 -17.20
CA ALA A 20 -0.49 -2.05 -17.41
C ALA A 20 -1.26 -3.38 -17.26
N HIS A 21 -0.72 -4.47 -17.80
CA HIS A 21 -1.32 -5.80 -17.67
C HIS A 21 -1.29 -6.29 -16.21
N LEU A 22 -0.16 -6.09 -15.53
CA LEU A 22 0.00 -6.46 -14.12
C LEU A 22 -0.88 -5.62 -13.19
N ILE A 23 -1.09 -4.34 -13.49
CA ILE A 23 -2.03 -3.47 -12.77
C ILE A 23 -3.45 -4.01 -12.89
N ILE A 24 -3.91 -4.33 -14.10
CA ILE A 24 -5.26 -4.87 -14.33
C ILE A 24 -5.40 -6.24 -13.66
N PHE A 25 -4.40 -7.10 -13.80
CA PHE A 25 -4.37 -8.41 -13.13
C PHE A 25 -4.45 -8.28 -11.61
N TRP A 26 -3.67 -7.36 -11.02
CA TRP A 26 -3.68 -7.09 -9.59
C TRP A 26 -5.05 -6.60 -9.12
N LEU A 27 -5.60 -5.60 -9.81
CA LEU A 27 -6.92 -5.04 -9.47
C LEU A 27 -8.02 -6.10 -9.56
N SER A 28 -7.96 -6.99 -10.54
CA SER A 28 -8.87 -8.13 -10.67
C SER A 28 -8.78 -9.14 -9.52
N GLN A 29 -7.62 -9.31 -8.88
CA GLN A 29 -7.52 -10.18 -7.70
C GLN A 29 -8.02 -9.45 -6.45
N THR A 30 -7.67 -8.17 -6.30
CA THR A 30 -8.10 -7.36 -5.16
C THR A 30 -9.61 -7.10 -5.12
N SER A 31 -10.34 -7.25 -6.24
CA SER A 31 -11.80 -7.16 -6.23
C SER A 31 -12.47 -8.25 -5.38
N ASN A 32 -11.78 -9.34 -5.06
CA ASN A 32 -12.31 -10.37 -4.17
C ASN A 32 -12.34 -9.95 -2.69
N VAL A 33 -11.73 -8.82 -2.31
CA VAL A 33 -11.63 -8.37 -0.91
C VAL A 33 -12.70 -7.33 -0.56
N THR A 34 -13.41 -6.79 -1.56
CA THR A 34 -14.42 -5.75 -1.36
C THR A 34 -15.75 -6.33 -0.87
N PRO A 35 -16.31 -5.83 0.25
CA PRO A 35 -17.69 -6.14 0.63
C PRO A 35 -18.67 -5.66 -0.47
N PRO A 36 -19.71 -6.43 -0.84
CA PRO A 36 -20.24 -7.65 -0.21
C PRO A 36 -19.72 -8.97 -0.82
N ILE A 37 -18.69 -8.96 -1.66
CA ILE A 37 -18.25 -10.11 -2.49
C ILE A 37 -17.02 -10.80 -1.86
N ALA A 38 -16.68 -10.49 -0.60
CA ALA A 38 -15.50 -10.97 0.10
C ALA A 38 -15.59 -12.45 0.52
N LEU A 39 -15.51 -13.37 -0.45
CA LEU A 39 -15.75 -14.81 -0.29
C LEU A 39 -14.87 -15.43 0.81
N ALA A 40 -13.58 -15.08 0.86
CA ALA A 40 -12.66 -15.59 1.87
C ALA A 40 -13.04 -15.14 3.30
N ALA A 41 -13.41 -13.86 3.46
CA ALA A 41 -13.84 -13.32 4.75
C ALA A 41 -15.18 -13.92 5.19
N PHE A 42 -16.10 -14.18 4.26
CA PHE A 42 -17.39 -14.81 4.55
C PHE A 42 -17.24 -16.27 4.97
N ALA A 43 -16.37 -17.02 4.29
CA ALA A 43 -16.04 -18.39 4.69
C ALA A 43 -15.41 -18.43 6.09
N ALA A 44 -14.44 -17.55 6.37
CA ALA A 44 -13.81 -17.43 7.68
C ALA A 44 -14.82 -17.04 8.78
N ALA A 45 -15.75 -16.13 8.47
CA ALA A 45 -16.81 -15.74 9.41
C ALA A 45 -17.77 -16.90 9.74
N GLY A 46 -18.06 -17.78 8.77
CA GLY A 46 -18.86 -18.99 9.01
C GLY A 46 -18.19 -19.97 9.98
N VAL A 47 -16.87 -20.15 9.86
CA VAL A 47 -16.08 -20.97 10.80
C VAL A 47 -16.01 -20.33 12.19
N ALA A 48 -15.86 -19.01 12.25
CA ALA A 48 -15.75 -18.24 13.49
C ALA A 48 -17.11 -17.90 14.15
N ASN A 49 -18.23 -18.32 13.54
CA ASN A 49 -19.59 -17.97 13.96
C ASN A 49 -19.81 -16.45 14.17
N ALA A 50 -19.21 -15.65 13.29
CA ALA A 50 -19.25 -14.19 13.31
C ALA A 50 -20.16 -13.64 12.20
N ASN A 51 -20.55 -12.37 12.29
CA ASN A 51 -21.33 -11.73 11.24
C ASN A 51 -20.46 -11.54 9.96
N PRO A 52 -20.81 -12.15 8.81
CA PRO A 52 -19.96 -12.11 7.61
C PRO A 52 -19.68 -10.70 7.11
N MET A 53 -20.69 -9.82 7.16
CA MET A 53 -20.56 -8.44 6.68
C MET A 53 -19.64 -7.61 7.58
N LYS A 54 -19.71 -7.78 8.91
CA LYS A 54 -18.80 -7.08 9.83
C LYS A 54 -17.36 -7.55 9.63
N SER A 55 -17.16 -8.87 9.51
CA SER A 55 -15.82 -9.44 9.29
C SER A 55 -15.21 -9.01 7.96
N SER A 56 -15.99 -8.89 6.89
CA SER A 56 -15.49 -8.43 5.59
C SER A 56 -15.11 -6.95 5.60
N VAL A 57 -15.84 -6.10 6.34
CA VAL A 57 -15.48 -4.68 6.49
C VAL A 57 -14.15 -4.53 7.24
N GLU A 58 -13.95 -5.29 8.31
CA GLU A 58 -12.67 -5.28 9.03
C GLU A 58 -11.52 -5.84 8.18
N ALA A 59 -11.76 -6.92 7.43
CA ALA A 59 -10.78 -7.45 6.47
C ALA A 59 -10.43 -6.43 5.38
N PHE A 60 -11.42 -5.67 4.89
CA PHE A 60 -11.22 -4.64 3.87
C PHE A 60 -10.37 -3.47 4.39
N LYS A 61 -10.58 -3.04 5.64
CA LYS A 61 -9.76 -2.00 6.27
C LYS A 61 -8.28 -2.40 6.32
N LEU A 62 -8.00 -3.64 6.73
CA LEU A 62 -6.65 -4.20 6.76
C LEU A 62 -6.07 -4.37 5.35
N ALA A 63 -6.89 -4.74 4.38
CA ALA A 63 -6.51 -4.92 2.99
C ALA A 63 -6.29 -3.60 2.22
N GLY A 64 -6.60 -2.44 2.82
CA GLY A 64 -6.52 -1.13 2.16
C GLY A 64 -5.16 -0.83 1.51
N GLY A 65 -4.07 -1.35 2.08
CA GLY A 65 -2.72 -1.21 1.52
C GLY A 65 -2.54 -1.87 0.14
N LEU A 66 -3.33 -2.90 -0.20
CA LEU A 66 -3.26 -3.60 -1.49
C LEU A 66 -3.62 -2.70 -2.68
N PHE A 67 -4.43 -1.66 -2.46
CA PHE A 67 -4.83 -0.71 -3.51
C PHE A 67 -3.74 0.27 -3.92
N ILE A 68 -2.69 0.41 -3.10
CA ILE A 68 -1.56 1.28 -3.38
C ILE A 68 -0.56 0.64 -4.33
N ILE A 69 -0.45 -0.68 -4.30
CA ILE A 69 0.53 -1.43 -5.11
C ILE A 69 0.40 -1.13 -6.61
N PRO A 70 -0.81 -1.13 -7.23
CA PRO A 70 -0.97 -0.74 -8.63
C PRO A 70 -0.49 0.67 -8.95
N ILE A 71 -0.69 1.61 -8.00
CA ILE A 71 -0.22 2.98 -8.14
C ILE A 71 1.31 3.00 -8.14
N MET A 72 1.93 2.27 -7.21
CA MET A 72 3.39 2.14 -7.17
C MET A 72 3.93 1.46 -8.44
N MET A 73 3.28 0.43 -8.97
CA MET A 73 3.64 -0.20 -10.24
C MET A 73 3.60 0.78 -11.44
N ALA A 74 2.71 1.77 -11.41
CA ALA A 74 2.60 2.77 -12.47
C ALA A 74 3.68 3.88 -12.38
N TYR A 75 3.99 4.33 -11.16
CA TYR A 75 4.81 5.52 -10.91
C TYR A 75 6.25 5.21 -10.45
N THR A 76 6.58 3.96 -10.15
CA THR A 76 7.93 3.56 -9.70
C THR A 76 8.50 2.44 -10.56
N ASP A 77 9.78 2.12 -10.35
CA ASP A 77 10.49 1.07 -11.09
C ASP A 77 10.19 -0.35 -10.60
N LEU A 78 9.10 -0.54 -9.83
CA LEU A 78 8.68 -1.83 -9.27
C LEU A 78 8.39 -2.90 -10.34
N VAL A 79 8.02 -2.49 -11.55
CA VAL A 79 7.71 -3.40 -12.67
C VAL A 79 8.48 -3.00 -13.94
N SER A 80 9.46 -2.09 -13.83
CA SER A 80 10.20 -1.64 -15.01
C SER A 80 11.21 -2.72 -15.41
N PRO A 81 11.18 -3.21 -16.67
CA PRO A 81 12.13 -4.22 -17.15
C PRO A 81 13.59 -3.71 -17.15
N GLU A 82 13.78 -2.40 -17.26
CA GLU A 82 15.09 -1.74 -17.34
C GLU A 82 15.63 -1.28 -15.97
N ALA A 83 14.92 -1.55 -14.87
CA ALA A 83 15.33 -1.13 -13.54
C ALA A 83 16.64 -1.81 -13.13
N SER A 84 17.58 -1.02 -12.61
CA SER A 84 18.73 -1.58 -11.89
C SER A 84 18.27 -2.27 -10.60
N ALA A 85 19.08 -3.21 -10.09
CA ALA A 85 18.77 -3.90 -8.82
C ALA A 85 18.60 -2.91 -7.64
N LEU A 86 19.29 -1.77 -7.68
CA LEU A 86 19.19 -0.72 -6.67
C LEU A 86 17.86 0.04 -6.77
N GLU A 87 17.45 0.43 -7.98
CA GLU A 87 16.17 1.13 -8.21
C GLU A 87 14.99 0.23 -7.87
N PHE A 88 15.05 -1.05 -8.27
CA PHE A 88 14.03 -2.04 -7.91
C PHE A 88 13.96 -2.25 -6.39
N GLY A 89 15.11 -2.40 -5.72
CA GLY A 89 15.17 -2.53 -4.26
C GLY A 89 14.62 -1.29 -3.54
N PHE A 90 14.91 -0.10 -4.05
CA PHE A 90 14.35 1.15 -3.54
C PHE A 90 12.83 1.23 -3.75
N ALA A 91 12.33 0.85 -4.92
CA ALA A 91 10.89 0.81 -5.22
C ALA A 91 10.13 -0.16 -4.31
N ILE A 92 10.73 -1.33 -3.99
CA ILE A 92 10.18 -2.27 -3.00
C ILE A 92 10.11 -1.61 -1.62
N ALA A 93 11.21 -1.03 -1.14
CA ALA A 93 11.26 -0.39 0.17
C ALA A 93 10.25 0.77 0.29
N GLN A 94 10.13 1.57 -0.77
CA GLN A 94 9.18 2.66 -0.88
C GLN A 94 7.73 2.16 -0.83
N THR A 95 7.43 1.09 -1.58
CA THR A 95 6.11 0.44 -1.61
C THR A 95 5.74 -0.18 -0.26
N ALA A 96 6.69 -0.85 0.39
CA ALA A 96 6.48 -1.41 1.72
C ALA A 96 6.23 -0.30 2.76
N ALA A 97 7.00 0.79 2.71
CA ALA A 97 6.84 1.91 3.63
C ALA A 97 5.47 2.59 3.52
N ILE A 98 4.96 2.82 2.30
CA ILE A 98 3.63 3.43 2.12
C ILE A 98 2.48 2.50 2.54
N ILE A 99 2.62 1.18 2.32
CA ILE A 99 1.64 0.20 2.80
C ILE A 99 1.56 0.23 4.32
N VAL A 100 2.71 0.20 4.99
CA VAL A 100 2.77 0.28 6.47
C VAL A 100 2.20 1.61 6.94
N ALA A 101 2.59 2.74 6.33
CA ALA A 101 2.12 4.07 6.68
C ALA A 101 0.59 4.18 6.62
N LEU A 102 -0.04 3.64 5.57
CA LEU A 102 -1.49 3.66 5.42
C LEU A 102 -2.18 2.66 6.36
N ALA A 103 -1.65 1.45 6.52
CA ALA A 103 -2.21 0.46 7.43
C ALA A 103 -2.28 0.99 8.87
N ILE A 104 -1.17 1.52 9.39
CA ILE A 104 -1.13 2.08 10.76
C ILE A 104 -1.99 3.34 10.90
N SER A 105 -2.15 4.10 9.81
CA SER A 105 -3.00 5.30 9.80
C SER A 105 -4.49 4.97 9.82
N ILE A 106 -4.89 3.85 9.20
CA ILE A 106 -6.29 3.38 9.18
C ILE A 106 -6.62 2.69 10.50
N GLU A 107 -5.80 1.71 10.91
CA GLU A 107 -6.03 0.91 12.12
C GLU A 107 -5.79 1.70 13.41
N GLY A 108 -4.87 2.68 13.39
CA GLY A 108 -4.46 3.40 14.60
C GLY A 108 -3.68 2.53 15.59
N TYR A 109 -3.20 1.37 15.13
CA TYR A 109 -2.46 0.41 15.92
C TYR A 109 -1.31 -0.19 15.09
N LEU A 110 -0.17 -0.43 15.72
CA LEU A 110 0.92 -1.24 15.14
C LEU A 110 1.41 -2.27 16.16
N LEU A 111 2.15 -1.82 17.18
CA LEU A 111 2.53 -2.65 18.35
C LEU A 111 1.89 -2.16 19.65
N ARG A 112 1.48 -0.89 19.66
CA ARG A 112 0.66 -0.24 20.67
C ARG A 112 -0.34 0.68 19.96
N ALA A 113 -1.31 1.19 20.71
CA ALA A 113 -2.16 2.27 20.20
C ALA A 113 -1.27 3.46 19.78
N LEU A 114 -1.46 3.93 18.54
CA LEU A 114 -0.77 5.11 18.03
C LEU A 114 -1.36 6.36 18.70
N SER A 115 -0.48 7.28 19.08
CA SER A 115 -0.91 8.63 19.43
C SER A 115 -1.50 9.33 18.20
N LYS A 116 -2.38 10.31 18.43
CA LYS A 116 -2.93 11.12 17.33
C LYS A 116 -1.82 11.75 16.48
N MET A 117 -0.69 12.11 17.09
CA MET A 117 0.47 12.68 16.41
C MET A 117 1.17 11.66 15.50
N GLU A 118 1.46 10.45 15.99
CA GLU A 118 2.06 9.37 15.19
C GLU A 118 1.18 8.99 14.00
N ARG A 119 -0.14 8.97 14.22
CA ARG A 119 -1.13 8.70 13.18
C ARG A 119 -1.14 9.77 12.09
N VAL A 120 -1.09 11.06 12.46
CA VAL A 120 -1.02 12.16 11.50
C VAL A 120 0.30 12.16 10.75
N ILE A 121 1.43 11.89 11.43
CA ILE A 121 2.74 11.79 10.78
C ILE A 121 2.74 10.67 9.74
N ALA A 122 2.26 9.47 10.11
CA ALA A 122 2.17 8.34 9.19
C ALA A 122 1.31 8.66 7.95
N LEU A 123 0.17 9.33 8.16
CA LEU A 123 -0.72 9.73 7.06
C LEU A 123 -0.06 10.76 6.13
N MET A 124 0.67 11.72 6.68
CA MET A 124 1.38 12.75 5.92
C MET A 124 2.58 12.19 5.13
N MET A 125 3.16 11.08 5.57
CA MET A 125 4.24 10.41 4.83
C MET A 125 3.74 9.70 3.58
N ALA A 126 2.48 9.25 3.52
CA ALA A 126 1.95 8.55 2.35
C ALA A 126 2.05 9.37 1.03
N PRO A 127 1.58 10.63 0.94
CA PRO A 127 1.75 11.44 -0.27
C PRO A 127 3.22 11.79 -0.52
N LEU A 128 4.04 11.99 0.52
CA LEU A 128 5.47 12.29 0.36
C LEU A 128 6.21 11.11 -0.29
N ILE A 129 5.93 9.90 0.17
CA ILE A 129 6.48 8.66 -0.37
C ILE A 129 5.95 8.44 -1.80
N LEU A 130 4.66 8.69 -2.04
CA LEU A 130 4.05 8.43 -3.35
C LEU A 130 4.59 9.36 -4.45
N PHE A 131 4.60 10.68 -4.20
CA PHE A 131 5.00 11.66 -5.21
C PHE A 131 6.50 11.86 -5.30
N ASN A 132 7.25 11.41 -4.29
CA ASN A 132 8.70 11.49 -4.21
C ASN A 132 9.28 12.82 -4.75
N PRO A 133 8.80 13.99 -4.24
CA PRO A 133 9.30 15.26 -4.73
C PRO A 133 10.80 15.36 -4.43
N PHE A 134 11.62 15.62 -5.44
CA PHE A 134 13.07 15.81 -5.33
C PHE A 134 13.87 14.61 -4.75
N GLY A 135 13.33 13.38 -4.79
CA GLY A 135 14.01 12.22 -4.17
C GLY A 135 13.73 12.05 -2.67
N ALA A 136 12.77 12.81 -2.11
CA ALA A 136 12.38 12.75 -0.70
C ALA A 136 11.71 11.42 -0.26
N GLY A 137 11.50 10.46 -1.15
CA GLY A 137 10.95 9.14 -0.83
C GLY A 137 11.79 8.41 0.23
N PHE A 138 13.11 8.60 0.23
CA PHE A 138 14.00 8.07 1.27
C PHE A 138 13.69 8.66 2.67
N VAL A 139 13.37 9.95 2.74
CA VAL A 139 12.97 10.60 4.01
C VAL A 139 11.69 9.96 4.55
N GLY A 140 10.71 9.71 3.67
CA GLY A 140 9.47 9.03 4.05
C GLY A 140 9.73 7.63 4.60
N ILE A 141 10.59 6.84 3.94
CA ILE A 141 11.00 5.51 4.41
C ILE A 141 11.66 5.60 5.79
N LEU A 142 12.61 6.53 5.97
CA LEU A 142 13.31 6.71 7.24
C LEU A 142 12.36 7.11 8.38
N VAL A 143 11.38 7.96 8.12
CA VAL A 143 10.39 8.36 9.13
C VAL A 143 9.53 7.17 9.55
N ILE A 144 9.08 6.35 8.60
CA ILE A 144 8.31 5.14 8.91
C ILE A 144 9.15 4.14 9.71
N ILE A 145 10.41 3.91 9.34
CA ILE A 145 11.34 3.07 10.11
C ILE A 145 11.54 3.65 11.51
N GLY A 146 11.74 4.96 11.64
CA GLY A 146 11.87 5.65 12.91
C GLY A 146 10.65 5.47 13.81
N LEU A 147 9.43 5.56 13.26
CA LEU A 147 8.19 5.30 13.99
C LEU A 147 8.14 3.85 14.49
N ILE A 148 8.50 2.88 13.65
CA ILE A 148 8.53 1.46 14.05
C ILE A 148 9.53 1.24 15.19
N ILE A 149 10.73 1.83 15.11
CA ILE A 149 11.78 1.69 16.14
C ILE A 149 11.35 2.36 17.46
N VAL A 150 10.80 3.57 17.40
CA VAL A 150 10.26 4.27 18.59
C VAL A 150 9.19 3.42 19.25
N GLN A 151 8.34 2.79 18.45
CA GLN A 151 7.27 1.94 18.96
C GLN A 151 7.77 0.63 19.56
N TRP A 152 8.77 -0.02 18.95
CA TRP A 152 9.48 -1.17 19.52
C TRP A 152 10.08 -0.84 20.88
N LYS A 153 10.88 0.23 20.95
CA LYS A 153 11.56 0.62 22.19
C LYS A 153 10.57 0.99 23.29
N THR A 154 9.48 1.66 22.95
CA THR A 154 8.43 2.04 23.91
C THR A 154 7.62 0.83 24.37
N ARG A 155 7.37 -0.17 23.51
CA ARG A 155 6.72 -1.43 23.90
C ARG A 155 7.54 -2.15 24.97
N ASP A 156 8.84 -2.27 24.74
CA ASP A 156 9.73 -2.99 25.67
C ASP A 156 9.83 -2.28 27.03
N LEU A 157 9.74 -0.93 27.05
CA LEU A 157 9.67 -0.14 28.28
C LEU A 157 8.37 -0.32 29.07
N LEU A 158 7.26 -0.63 28.40
CA LEU A 158 5.95 -0.79 29.03
C LEU A 158 5.66 -2.24 29.47
N GLY A 159 6.56 -3.19 29.21
CA GLY A 159 6.47 -4.57 29.73
C GLY A 159 5.29 -5.39 29.22
N VAL A 160 4.58 -4.93 28.18
CA VAL A 160 3.46 -5.63 27.56
C VAL A 160 4.02 -6.74 26.67
N ARG A 161 4.10 -7.96 27.22
CA ARG A 161 4.44 -9.20 26.49
C ARG A 161 3.21 -9.83 25.87
#